data_AF-A0A958FLF0-F1
#
_entry.id   AF-A0A958FLF0-F1
#
_cell.length_a   1.000
_cell.length_b   1.000
_cell.length_c   1.000
_cell.angle_alpha   90.00
_cell.angle_beta   90.00
_cell.angle_gamma   90.00
#
_symmetry.space_group_name_H-M   'P 1'
#
loop_
_entity.id
_entity.type
_entity.pdbx_description
1 polymer ?
#
loop_
_entity_poly.entity_id
_entity_poly.type
_entity_poly.pdbx_seq_one_letter_code
_entity_poly.pdbx_strand_id
1 'polypeptide(L)'
;MSSKPTAPSLKRLLFWVATLLIPILLLLVAEAFLRVIDYGGTAPLFRQEVRFGIPKWVVNANVAQRYFNLPPEMIPEASSDVAFPVNKLPGTVRIFCLGGSTTAGFPFEINANFPFQLQHRLKKAFPNNVIEIVNLGISAVNSFTVLDLLPEILEKQPDGLIIYMGHNEFYGAFGVGSTQSVGSNRTLILTYLAFKKWRIFQLLENVIGQFSNRQKPGETAESLMQAMAARQEIPLYDPAVAQARDNFAANLQEIVRTAKAVNVPVVLSTLVSNLRDHSPFISKFAEKQDETTRNRLNAQLLEAHGLVAAGQLEKAASLLNAIAAVDSVSAKLHFLRGEIALKSGKTDAAFGAFSRARDLDLLRFRAPSFFNDVIRTVAETEQLPLVDLAAVFRAASP
;
A
#
# COMPACT_ATOMS: atom_id res chain seq x y z
N MET A 1 -57.69 13.86 32.10
CA MET A 1 -58.00 13.01 30.93
C MET A 1 -56.69 12.65 30.25
N SER A 2 -56.22 11.41 30.40
CA SER A 2 -55.04 10.91 29.69
C SER A 2 -55.51 9.74 28.83
N SER A 3 -55.66 9.97 27.53
CA SER A 3 -56.00 8.93 26.56
C SER A 3 -54.74 8.12 26.25
N LYS A 4 -54.80 6.81 26.53
CA LYS A 4 -53.76 5.87 26.09
C LYS A 4 -53.75 5.81 24.55
N PRO A 5 -52.57 5.77 23.90
CA PRO A 5 -52.48 5.66 22.45
C PRO A 5 -53.09 4.32 22.00
N THR A 6 -54.07 4.39 21.10
CA THR A 6 -54.68 3.22 20.46
C THR A 6 -53.70 2.59 19.48
N ALA A 7 -53.53 1.27 19.57
CA ALA A 7 -52.64 0.54 18.68
C ALA A 7 -53.03 0.73 17.19
N PRO A 8 -52.05 0.86 16.28
CA PRO A 8 -52.34 1.05 14.86
C PRO A 8 -53.13 -0.14 14.29
N SER A 9 -54.13 0.15 13.45
CA SER A 9 -54.91 -0.91 12.79
C SER A 9 -54.00 -1.78 11.91
N LEU A 10 -54.30 -3.08 11.82
CA LEU A 10 -53.51 -4.05 11.04
C LEU A 10 -53.29 -3.56 9.59
N LYS A 11 -54.28 -2.91 8.98
CA LYS A 11 -54.18 -2.32 7.64
C LYS A 11 -53.14 -1.19 7.56
N ARG A 12 -53.07 -0.33 8.57
CA ARG A 12 -52.09 0.77 8.63
C ARG A 12 -50.68 0.25 8.87
N LEU A 13 -50.54 -0.79 9.69
CA LEU A 13 -49.26 -1.49 9.87
C LEU A 13 -48.80 -2.14 8.56
N LEU A 14 -49.67 -2.91 7.89
CA LEU A 14 -49.38 -3.55 6.61
C LEU A 14 -49.02 -2.53 5.52
N PHE A 15 -49.68 -1.38 5.48
CA PHE A 15 -49.34 -0.30 4.55
C PHE A 15 -47.91 0.21 4.79
N TRP A 16 -47.54 0.54 6.03
CA TRP A 16 -46.18 1.02 6.32
C TRP A 16 -45.11 -0.04 6.09
N VAL A 17 -45.41 -1.30 6.43
CA VAL A 17 -44.53 -2.44 6.14
C VAL A 17 -44.33 -2.58 4.63
N ALA A 18 -45.41 -2.54 3.83
CA ALA A 18 -45.31 -2.62 2.37
C ALA A 18 -44.55 -1.43 1.78
N THR A 19 -44.84 -0.20 2.21
CA THR A 19 -44.15 1.01 1.74
C THR A 19 -42.65 0.98 2.02
N LEU A 20 -42.23 0.38 3.14
CA LEU A 20 -40.81 0.24 3.48
C LEU A 20 -40.15 -0.97 2.78
N LEU A 21 -40.87 -2.09 2.62
CA LEU A 21 -40.29 -3.32 2.06
C LEU A 21 -40.28 -3.35 0.53
N ILE A 22 -41.25 -2.73 -0.15
CA ILE A 22 -41.34 -2.77 -1.63
C ILE A 22 -40.07 -2.18 -2.27
N PRO A 23 -39.54 -1.00 -1.88
CA PRO A 23 -38.30 -0.48 -2.46
C PRO A 23 -37.10 -1.39 -2.22
N ILE A 24 -37.00 -1.99 -1.03
CA ILE A 24 -35.92 -2.92 -0.69
C ILE A 24 -36.02 -4.17 -1.57
N LEU A 25 -37.22 -4.74 -1.73
CA LEU A 25 -37.46 -5.90 -2.58
C LEU A 25 -37.09 -5.60 -4.04
N LEU A 26 -37.46 -4.43 -4.55
CA LEU A 26 -37.10 -4.00 -5.92
C LEU A 26 -35.59 -3.91 -6.09
N LEU A 27 -34.85 -3.35 -5.12
CA LEU A 27 -33.39 -3.33 -5.15
C LEU A 27 -32.79 -4.74 -5.08
N LEU A 28 -33.34 -5.64 -4.26
CA LEU A 28 -32.86 -7.02 -4.19
C LEU A 28 -33.11 -7.79 -5.50
N VAL A 29 -34.27 -7.58 -6.14
CA VAL A 29 -34.58 -8.16 -7.45
C VAL A 29 -33.65 -7.61 -8.53
N ALA A 30 -33.40 -6.30 -8.55
CA ALA A 30 -32.46 -5.69 -9.48
C ALA A 30 -31.02 -6.19 -9.28
N GLU A 31 -30.57 -6.33 -8.03
CA GLU A 31 -29.26 -6.91 -7.71
C GLU A 31 -29.17 -8.36 -8.19
N ALA A 32 -30.19 -9.17 -7.95
CA ALA A 32 -30.25 -10.56 -8.41
C ALA A 32 -30.18 -10.64 -9.94
N PHE A 33 -30.95 -9.80 -10.63
CA PHE A 33 -30.92 -9.72 -12.09
C PHE A 33 -29.52 -9.33 -12.60
N LEU A 34 -28.91 -8.28 -12.03
CA LEU A 34 -27.57 -7.84 -12.42
C LEU A 34 -26.49 -8.90 -12.17
N ARG A 35 -26.64 -9.72 -11.12
CA ARG A 35 -25.75 -10.87 -10.87
C ARG A 35 -25.94 -11.98 -11.90
N VAL A 36 -27.17 -12.27 -12.30
CA VAL A 36 -27.46 -13.32 -13.31
C VAL A 36 -26.83 -12.98 -14.66
N ILE A 37 -26.81 -11.69 -15.04
CA ILE A 37 -26.17 -11.24 -16.29
C ILE A 37 -24.67 -10.90 -16.14
N ASP A 38 -24.09 -11.17 -14.97
CA ASP A 38 -22.69 -10.86 -14.61
C ASP A 38 -22.28 -9.39 -14.85
N TYR A 39 -23.18 -8.45 -14.58
CA TYR A 39 -22.89 -7.03 -14.72
C TYR A 39 -21.79 -6.59 -13.74
N GLY A 40 -20.76 -5.88 -14.22
CA GLY A 40 -19.76 -5.22 -13.38
C GLY A 40 -18.83 -6.16 -12.59
N GLY A 41 -18.86 -7.47 -12.87
CA GLY A 41 -18.04 -8.54 -12.27
C GLY A 41 -16.81 -8.09 -11.46
N THR A 42 -16.84 -8.29 -10.14
CA THR A 42 -15.70 -8.00 -9.27
C THR A 42 -14.71 -9.14 -9.45
N ALA A 43 -13.57 -8.87 -10.08
CA ALA A 43 -12.59 -9.89 -10.43
C ALA A 43 -12.17 -10.68 -9.16
N PRO A 44 -12.55 -11.97 -8.98
CA PRO A 44 -12.20 -12.75 -7.78
C PRO A 44 -10.68 -12.83 -7.65
N LEU A 45 -10.13 -12.91 -6.43
CA LEU A 45 -8.68 -13.00 -6.21
C LEU A 45 -8.12 -14.30 -6.82
N PHE A 46 -8.87 -15.39 -6.71
CA PHE A 46 -8.50 -16.68 -7.28
C PHE A 46 -9.55 -17.15 -8.28
N ARG A 47 -9.10 -17.75 -9.38
CA ARG A 47 -9.92 -18.52 -10.32
C ARG A 47 -9.50 -19.99 -10.28
N GLN A 48 -10.41 -20.89 -10.64
CA GLN A 48 -10.06 -22.29 -10.79
C GLN A 48 -9.66 -22.58 -12.24
N GLU A 49 -8.54 -23.27 -12.40
CA GLU A 49 -8.07 -23.78 -13.69
C GLU A 49 -7.59 -25.21 -13.52
N VAL A 50 -7.69 -26.02 -14.58
CA VAL A 50 -7.08 -27.35 -14.61
C VAL A 50 -5.71 -27.22 -15.27
N ARG A 51 -4.64 -27.45 -14.51
CA ARG A 51 -3.26 -27.47 -15.03
C ARG A 51 -2.69 -28.86 -14.86
N PHE A 52 -2.32 -29.49 -15.98
CA PHE A 52 -1.80 -30.87 -16.01
C PHE A 52 -2.74 -31.89 -15.34
N GLY A 53 -4.06 -31.77 -15.59
CA GLY A 53 -5.07 -32.66 -15.01
C GLY A 53 -5.41 -32.42 -13.53
N ILE A 54 -4.76 -31.43 -12.88
CA ILE A 54 -4.99 -31.10 -11.47
C ILE A 54 -5.76 -29.79 -11.38
N PRO A 55 -6.90 -29.74 -10.64
CA PRO A 55 -7.58 -28.49 -10.36
C PRO A 55 -6.72 -27.63 -9.42
N LYS A 56 -6.43 -26.40 -9.86
CA LYS A 56 -5.64 -25.42 -9.12
C LYS A 56 -6.40 -24.12 -8.94
N TRP A 57 -6.19 -23.49 -7.80
CA TRP A 57 -6.41 -22.06 -7.65
C TRP A 57 -5.28 -21.32 -8.35
N VAL A 58 -5.65 -20.34 -9.17
CA VAL A 58 -4.76 -19.47 -9.92
C VAL A 58 -5.07 -18.03 -9.53
N VAL A 59 -4.04 -17.24 -9.24
CA VAL A 59 -4.22 -15.82 -8.96
C VAL A 59 -4.78 -15.12 -10.20
N ASN A 60 -5.85 -14.36 -10.02
CA ASN A 60 -6.49 -13.64 -11.11
C ASN A 60 -5.69 -12.38 -11.44
N ALA A 61 -5.09 -12.33 -12.63
CA ALA A 61 -4.33 -11.19 -13.13
C ALA A 61 -5.11 -9.86 -13.04
N ASN A 62 -6.44 -9.93 -13.20
CA ASN A 62 -7.31 -8.76 -13.23
C ASN A 62 -7.80 -8.30 -11.85
N VAL A 63 -7.36 -8.93 -10.75
CA VAL A 63 -7.87 -8.59 -9.41
C VAL A 63 -7.63 -7.11 -9.04
N ALA A 64 -6.57 -6.51 -9.58
CA ALA A 64 -6.24 -5.10 -9.34
C ALA A 64 -7.32 -4.15 -9.89
N GLN A 65 -8.09 -4.53 -10.91
CA GLN A 65 -9.17 -3.72 -11.48
C GLN A 65 -10.24 -3.31 -10.46
N ARG A 66 -10.30 -3.98 -9.31
CA ARG A 66 -11.14 -3.57 -8.16
C ARG A 66 -10.79 -2.18 -7.62
N TYR A 67 -9.52 -1.79 -7.74
CA TYR A 67 -8.93 -0.65 -7.02
C TYR A 67 -8.44 0.45 -7.95
N PHE A 68 -8.31 0.18 -9.24
CA PHE A 68 -7.80 1.12 -10.24
C PHE A 68 -8.87 1.44 -11.27
N ASN A 69 -9.18 2.72 -11.41
CA ASN A 69 -9.93 3.30 -12.51
C ASN A 69 -8.95 4.01 -13.47
N LEU A 70 -8.07 3.20 -14.06
CA LEU A 70 -7.05 3.62 -15.03
C LEU A 70 -7.33 2.94 -16.39
N PRO A 71 -6.70 3.39 -17.48
CA PRO A 71 -6.68 2.62 -18.72
C PRO A 71 -6.18 1.18 -18.47
N PRO A 72 -6.78 0.13 -19.08
CA PRO A 72 -6.45 -1.26 -18.78
C PRO A 72 -4.95 -1.60 -18.83
N GLU A 73 -4.23 -1.02 -19.78
CA GLU A 73 -2.79 -1.18 -19.99
C GLU A 73 -1.91 -0.64 -18.84
N MET A 74 -2.45 0.25 -18.00
CA MET A 74 -1.75 0.79 -16.84
C MET A 74 -2.07 0.03 -15.55
N ILE A 75 -3.15 -0.77 -15.54
CA ILE A 75 -3.55 -1.48 -14.34
C ILE A 75 -2.54 -2.60 -14.08
N PRO A 76 -1.91 -2.64 -12.89
CA PRO A 76 -0.90 -3.66 -12.59
C PRO A 76 -1.56 -5.04 -12.50
N GLU A 77 -0.97 -6.02 -13.16
CA GLU A 77 -1.46 -7.40 -13.08
C GLU A 77 -0.87 -8.15 -11.89
N ALA A 78 -1.69 -9.00 -11.27
CA ALA A 78 -1.20 -10.02 -10.35
C ALA A 78 -0.64 -11.22 -11.15
N SER A 79 0.39 -11.89 -10.63
CA SER A 79 1.04 -12.98 -11.37
C SER A 79 0.13 -14.22 -11.50
N SER A 80 -0.33 -14.50 -12.73
CA SER A 80 -1.15 -15.68 -13.07
C SER A 80 -0.35 -16.99 -13.15
N ASP A 81 0.98 -16.92 -13.04
CA ASP A 81 1.85 -18.09 -12.90
C ASP A 81 1.76 -18.70 -11.50
N VAL A 82 1.32 -17.93 -10.52
CA VAL A 82 1.11 -18.39 -9.15
C VAL A 82 -0.14 -19.25 -9.09
N ALA A 83 0.07 -20.57 -8.94
CA ALA A 83 -1.00 -21.55 -8.87
C ALA A 83 -0.71 -22.63 -7.81
N PHE A 84 -1.75 -23.03 -7.07
CA PHE A 84 -1.66 -24.07 -6.04
C PHE A 84 -2.87 -25.00 -6.07
N PRO A 85 -2.75 -26.29 -5.67
CA PRO A 85 -3.86 -27.25 -5.69
C PRO A 85 -5.10 -26.77 -4.94
N VAL A 86 -6.29 -27.00 -5.52
CA VAL A 86 -7.57 -26.74 -4.84
C VAL A 86 -7.68 -27.59 -3.57
N ASN A 87 -7.34 -28.87 -3.70
CA ASN A 87 -7.31 -29.80 -2.58
C ASN A 87 -5.93 -29.74 -1.92
N LYS A 88 -5.88 -29.26 -0.67
CA LYS A 88 -4.67 -29.22 0.13
C LYS A 88 -4.30 -30.64 0.56
N LEU A 89 -3.10 -31.10 0.18
CA LEU A 89 -2.65 -32.45 0.52
C LEU A 89 -2.18 -32.53 1.98
N PRO A 90 -2.24 -33.72 2.61
CA PRO A 90 -1.63 -33.92 3.93
C PRO A 90 -0.14 -33.57 3.92
N GLY A 91 0.33 -32.89 4.97
CA GLY A 91 1.73 -32.45 5.07
C GLY A 91 2.08 -31.21 4.24
N THR A 92 1.09 -30.59 3.55
CA THR A 92 1.26 -29.30 2.87
C THR A 92 1.39 -28.15 3.86
N VAL A 93 2.38 -27.29 3.65
CA VAL A 93 2.54 -25.99 4.30
C VAL A 93 2.34 -24.90 3.24
N ARG A 94 1.26 -24.14 3.38
CA ARG A 94 0.80 -23.10 2.45
C ARG A 94 0.95 -21.71 3.07
N ILE A 95 1.90 -20.94 2.57
CA ILE A 95 2.20 -19.59 3.06
C ILE A 95 1.87 -18.55 1.99
N PHE A 96 1.14 -17.51 2.35
CA PHE A 96 0.82 -16.41 1.44
C PHE A 96 1.70 -15.19 1.75
N CYS A 97 2.35 -14.65 0.72
CA CYS A 97 3.19 -13.46 0.81
C CYS A 97 2.42 -12.26 0.28
N LEU A 98 2.18 -11.25 1.14
CA LEU A 98 1.35 -10.09 0.87
C LEU A 98 2.21 -8.83 0.77
N GLY A 99 1.91 -7.96 -0.20
CA GLY A 99 2.58 -6.68 -0.31
C GLY A 99 2.44 -5.99 -1.65
N GLY A 100 3.31 -5.00 -1.86
CA GLY A 100 3.36 -4.19 -3.08
C GLY A 100 4.24 -4.80 -4.18
N SER A 101 4.76 -3.92 -5.04
CA SER A 101 5.69 -4.23 -6.14
C SER A 101 6.94 -5.00 -5.70
N THR A 102 7.48 -4.72 -4.52
CA THR A 102 8.64 -5.46 -3.96
C THR A 102 8.33 -6.93 -3.74
N THR A 103 7.11 -7.24 -3.26
CA THR A 103 6.65 -8.62 -3.07
C THR A 103 6.37 -9.27 -4.42
N ALA A 104 5.81 -8.52 -5.38
CA ALA A 104 5.58 -9.00 -6.75
C ALA A 104 6.91 -9.37 -7.45
N GLY A 105 7.97 -8.62 -7.17
CA GLY A 105 9.29 -8.75 -7.83
C GLY A 105 9.61 -7.65 -8.82
N PHE A 106 8.74 -6.66 -9.01
CA PHE A 106 8.93 -5.61 -10.01
C PHE A 106 10.20 -4.76 -9.73
N PRO A 107 10.97 -4.37 -10.77
CA PRO A 107 10.78 -4.66 -12.20
C PRO A 107 11.53 -5.92 -12.67
N PHE A 108 11.93 -6.79 -11.75
CA PHE A 108 12.72 -7.98 -12.06
C PHE A 108 11.83 -9.17 -12.46
N GLU A 109 12.47 -10.18 -13.04
CA GLU A 109 11.86 -11.45 -13.41
C GLU A 109 11.23 -12.17 -12.21
N ILE A 110 10.27 -13.06 -12.49
CA ILE A 110 9.45 -13.75 -11.48
C ILE A 110 10.27 -14.60 -10.47
N ASN A 111 11.51 -14.96 -10.81
CA ASN A 111 12.41 -15.72 -9.94
C ASN A 111 13.24 -14.84 -8.98
N ALA A 112 13.23 -13.52 -9.16
CA ALA A 112 13.99 -12.60 -8.31
C ALA A 112 13.27 -12.25 -7.01
N ASN A 113 11.93 -12.36 -6.97
CA ASN A 113 11.15 -12.00 -5.78
C ASN A 113 11.45 -12.90 -4.57
N PHE A 114 11.30 -12.33 -3.36
CA PHE A 114 11.58 -13.08 -2.14
C PHE A 114 10.65 -14.30 -1.95
N PRO A 115 9.36 -14.30 -2.36
CA PRO A 115 8.52 -15.49 -2.24
C PRO A 115 9.06 -16.69 -3.03
N PHE A 116 9.57 -16.46 -4.24
CA PHE A 116 10.21 -17.50 -5.06
C PHE A 116 11.46 -18.06 -4.38
N GLN A 117 12.34 -17.19 -3.89
CA GLN A 117 13.56 -17.59 -3.17
C GLN A 117 13.23 -18.34 -1.88
N LEU A 118 12.22 -17.87 -1.14
CA LEU A 118 11.73 -18.49 0.08
C LEU A 118 11.20 -19.90 -0.19
N GLN A 119 10.43 -20.08 -1.25
CA GLN A 119 9.93 -21.40 -1.65
C GLN A 119 11.07 -22.40 -1.86
N HIS A 120 12.11 -22.02 -2.59
CA HIS A 120 13.24 -22.91 -2.84
C HIS A 120 13.99 -23.27 -1.55
N ARG A 121 14.23 -22.28 -0.68
CA ARG A 121 14.90 -22.49 0.61
C ARG A 121 14.10 -23.39 1.54
N LEU A 122 12.79 -23.19 1.65
CA LEU A 122 11.92 -24.00 2.50
C LEU A 122 11.76 -25.43 1.96
N LYS A 123 11.63 -25.62 0.64
CA LYS A 123 11.62 -26.98 0.05
C LYS A 123 12.89 -27.76 0.38
N LYS A 124 14.04 -27.09 0.40
CA LYS A 124 15.31 -27.71 0.79
C LYS A 124 15.39 -28.01 2.29
N ALA A 125 14.89 -27.10 3.13
CA ALA A 125 14.92 -27.26 4.58
C ALA A 125 13.91 -28.29 5.12
N PHE A 126 12.77 -28.46 4.43
CA PHE A 126 11.67 -29.33 4.83
C PHE A 126 11.30 -30.30 3.71
N PRO A 127 12.18 -31.26 3.36
CA PRO A 127 12.00 -32.14 2.21
C PRO A 127 10.80 -33.10 2.33
N ASN A 128 10.31 -33.32 3.54
CA ASN A 128 9.15 -34.19 3.82
C ASN A 128 7.81 -33.43 3.76
N ASN A 129 7.83 -32.11 3.56
CA ASN A 129 6.64 -31.27 3.46
C ASN A 129 6.41 -30.83 2.01
N VAL A 130 5.14 -30.68 1.64
CA VAL A 130 4.78 -30.01 0.38
C VAL A 130 4.71 -28.51 0.66
N ILE A 131 5.75 -27.77 0.24
CA ILE A 131 5.80 -26.32 0.44
C ILE A 131 5.12 -25.59 -0.72
N GLU A 132 4.10 -24.81 -0.38
CA GLU A 132 3.37 -23.91 -1.29
C GLU A 132 3.57 -22.46 -0.84
N ILE A 133 4.34 -21.67 -1.60
CA ILE A 133 4.44 -20.22 -1.37
C ILE A 133 3.63 -19.50 -2.44
N VAL A 134 2.58 -18.80 -2.00
CA VAL A 134 1.68 -18.05 -2.88
C VAL A 134 2.07 -16.57 -2.84
N ASN A 135 2.64 -16.07 -3.92
CA ASN A 135 2.95 -14.64 -4.06
C ASN A 135 1.69 -13.87 -4.45
N LEU A 136 1.23 -12.96 -3.58
CA LEU A 136 0.11 -12.04 -3.84
C LEU A 136 0.56 -10.58 -3.89
N GLY A 137 1.84 -10.34 -4.20
CA GLY A 137 2.34 -8.99 -4.43
C GLY A 137 1.72 -8.38 -5.69
N ILE A 138 1.23 -7.14 -5.58
CA ILE A 138 0.69 -6.38 -6.71
C ILE A 138 1.32 -4.98 -6.69
N SER A 139 1.76 -4.48 -7.85
CA SER A 139 2.36 -3.15 -7.92
C SER A 139 1.37 -2.06 -7.49
N ALA A 140 1.91 -1.03 -6.82
CA ALA A 140 1.17 0.15 -6.38
C ALA A 140 -0.06 -0.10 -5.46
N VAL A 141 -0.18 -1.28 -4.86
CA VAL A 141 -1.18 -1.55 -3.84
C VAL A 141 -0.65 -1.28 -2.42
N ASN A 142 -1.56 -1.05 -1.48
CA ASN A 142 -1.27 -0.64 -0.10
C ASN A 142 -2.12 -1.41 0.93
N SER A 143 -2.07 -1.03 2.20
CA SER A 143 -2.77 -1.72 3.28
C SER A 143 -4.29 -1.84 3.12
N PHE A 144 -4.97 -0.92 2.42
CA PHE A 144 -6.41 -1.02 2.15
C PHE A 144 -6.75 -2.21 1.25
N THR A 145 -5.96 -2.38 0.18
CA THR A 145 -6.17 -3.48 -0.77
C THR A 145 -5.92 -4.83 -0.12
N VAL A 146 -4.87 -4.95 0.69
CA VAL A 146 -4.56 -6.21 1.40
C VAL A 146 -5.66 -6.56 2.39
N LEU A 147 -6.22 -5.57 3.09
CA LEU A 147 -7.35 -5.77 3.99
C LEU A 147 -8.62 -6.23 3.25
N ASP A 148 -8.94 -5.67 2.08
CA ASP A 148 -10.10 -6.11 1.29
C ASP A 148 -9.92 -7.53 0.70
N LEU A 149 -8.69 -7.91 0.32
CA LEU A 149 -8.38 -9.24 -0.21
C LEU A 149 -8.31 -10.33 0.87
N LEU A 150 -8.11 -9.95 2.13
CA LEU A 150 -7.85 -10.90 3.23
C LEU A 150 -8.90 -12.01 3.38
N PRO A 151 -10.22 -11.76 3.31
CA PRO A 151 -11.21 -12.83 3.42
C PRO A 151 -11.03 -13.94 2.37
N GLU A 152 -10.80 -13.57 1.10
CA GLU A 152 -10.58 -14.52 0.02
C GLU A 152 -9.28 -15.32 0.19
N ILE A 153 -8.27 -14.74 0.87
CA ILE A 153 -7.01 -15.41 1.21
C ILE A 153 -7.25 -16.45 2.31
N LEU A 154 -7.95 -16.07 3.38
CA LEU A 154 -8.22 -16.94 4.52
C LEU A 154 -9.10 -18.14 4.14
N GLU A 155 -10.01 -17.97 3.18
CA GLU A 155 -10.79 -19.08 2.59
C GLU A 155 -9.90 -20.17 1.95
N LYS A 156 -8.64 -19.87 1.59
CA LYS A 156 -7.71 -20.83 0.98
C LYS A 156 -6.87 -21.60 2.00
N GLN A 157 -7.24 -21.53 3.27
CA GLN A 157 -6.64 -22.30 4.37
C GLN A 157 -5.11 -22.13 4.47
N PRO A 158 -4.62 -20.89 4.61
CA PRO A 158 -3.20 -20.61 4.83
C PRO A 158 -2.70 -21.23 6.14
N ASP A 159 -1.46 -21.72 6.14
CA ASP A 159 -0.70 -22.07 7.35
C ASP A 159 0.13 -20.90 7.87
N GLY A 160 0.22 -19.80 7.10
CA GLY A 160 0.85 -18.57 7.54
C GLY A 160 0.76 -17.45 6.51
N LEU A 161 0.90 -16.22 6.99
CA LEU A 161 1.00 -15.01 6.18
C LEU A 161 2.36 -14.35 6.41
N ILE A 162 3.01 -13.89 5.35
CA ILE A 162 4.19 -13.02 5.41
C ILE A 162 3.82 -11.68 4.80
N ILE A 163 3.99 -10.60 5.55
CA ILE A 163 3.55 -9.26 5.14
C ILE A 163 4.75 -8.33 4.99
N TYR A 164 4.96 -7.84 3.77
CA TYR A 164 5.93 -6.79 3.42
C TYR A 164 5.19 -5.66 2.70
N MET A 165 4.75 -4.63 3.43
CA MET A 165 3.97 -3.53 2.85
C MET A 165 4.14 -2.20 3.59
N GLY A 166 3.90 -1.10 2.87
CA GLY A 166 3.90 0.27 3.40
C GLY A 166 4.56 1.32 2.48
N HIS A 167 5.25 0.88 1.42
CA HIS A 167 5.82 1.81 0.41
C HIS A 167 4.76 2.66 -0.31
N ASN A 168 3.54 2.14 -0.46
CA ASN A 168 2.48 2.75 -1.26
C ASN A 168 1.37 3.38 -0.42
N GLU A 169 1.55 3.64 0.87
CA GLU A 169 0.47 4.22 1.70
C GLU A 169 0.12 5.67 1.29
N PHE A 170 1.05 6.37 0.63
CA PHE A 170 0.79 7.71 0.10
C PHE A 170 0.11 7.70 -1.27
N TYR A 171 0.68 6.98 -2.24
CA TYR A 171 0.27 7.07 -3.64
C TYR A 171 -0.44 5.84 -4.16
N GLY A 172 -0.34 4.70 -3.46
CA GLY A 172 -1.06 3.47 -3.77
C GLY A 172 -2.56 3.66 -3.86
N ALA A 173 -3.31 2.67 -4.34
CA ALA A 173 -4.77 2.75 -4.41
C ALA A 173 -5.38 3.19 -3.05
N PHE A 174 -6.16 4.27 -3.06
CA PHE A 174 -6.75 4.94 -1.89
C PHE A 174 -5.77 5.62 -0.92
N GLY A 175 -4.50 5.75 -1.30
CA GLY A 175 -3.51 6.53 -0.56
C GLY A 175 -3.87 8.02 -0.54
N VAL A 176 -3.41 8.72 0.50
CA VAL A 176 -3.76 10.14 0.76
C VAL A 176 -3.32 11.12 -0.33
N GLY A 177 -2.34 10.75 -1.15
CA GLY A 177 -1.84 11.52 -2.29
C GLY A 177 -2.20 10.90 -3.64
N SER A 178 -3.05 9.86 -3.65
CA SER A 178 -3.37 9.08 -4.84
C SER A 178 -4.44 9.72 -5.72
N THR A 179 -4.34 9.55 -7.04
CA THR A 179 -5.46 9.82 -7.98
C THR A 179 -6.59 8.80 -7.84
N GLN A 180 -6.28 7.60 -7.31
CA GLN A 180 -7.23 6.52 -7.11
C GLN A 180 -7.84 6.63 -5.72
N SER A 181 -8.68 7.66 -5.49
CA SER A 181 -9.17 7.98 -4.15
C SER A 181 -10.66 8.31 -4.14
N VAL A 182 -11.32 7.96 -3.05
CA VAL A 182 -12.69 8.40 -2.69
C VAL A 182 -12.66 9.28 -1.43
N GLY A 183 -11.50 9.85 -1.13
CA GLY A 183 -11.16 10.49 0.14
C GLY A 183 -10.07 9.74 0.89
N SER A 184 -9.68 10.26 2.04
CA SER A 184 -8.60 9.73 2.87
C SER A 184 -9.06 9.14 4.21
N ASN A 185 -10.37 9.24 4.50
CA ASN A 185 -10.96 8.67 5.70
C ASN A 185 -11.08 7.15 5.57
N ARG A 186 -10.48 6.41 6.52
CA ARG A 186 -10.47 4.94 6.55
C ARG A 186 -11.87 4.33 6.41
N THR A 187 -12.82 4.76 7.23
CA THR A 187 -14.18 4.21 7.27
C THR A 187 -14.89 4.42 5.94
N LEU A 188 -14.72 5.60 5.33
CA LEU A 188 -15.29 5.90 4.01
C LEU A 188 -14.70 4.97 2.94
N ILE A 189 -13.38 4.78 2.92
CA ILE A 189 -12.70 3.90 1.94
C ILE A 189 -13.19 2.45 2.10
N LEU A 190 -13.22 1.91 3.32
CA LEU A 190 -13.67 0.53 3.56
C LEU A 190 -15.15 0.35 3.25
N THR A 191 -15.99 1.36 3.53
CA THR A 191 -17.41 1.34 3.18
C THR A 191 -17.60 1.36 1.66
N TYR A 192 -16.83 2.18 0.95
CA TYR A 192 -16.81 2.20 -0.51
C TYR A 192 -16.40 0.82 -1.08
N LEU A 193 -15.34 0.21 -0.55
CA LEU A 193 -14.91 -1.14 -0.96
C LEU A 193 -15.96 -2.21 -0.67
N ALA A 194 -16.68 -2.10 0.45
CA ALA A 194 -17.81 -2.99 0.76
C ALA A 194 -18.96 -2.81 -0.25
N PHE A 195 -19.29 -1.57 -0.62
CA PHE A 195 -20.31 -1.29 -1.63
C PHE A 195 -19.88 -1.72 -3.04
N LYS A 196 -18.58 -1.68 -3.38
CA LYS A 196 -18.04 -2.22 -4.64
C LYS A 196 -18.28 -3.72 -4.84
N LYS A 197 -18.81 -4.45 -3.84
CA LYS A 197 -19.24 -5.86 -3.97
C LYS A 197 -20.69 -6.02 -4.47
N TRP A 198 -21.46 -4.92 -4.57
CA TRP A 198 -22.84 -4.89 -5.05
C TRP A 198 -22.91 -4.44 -6.50
N ARG A 199 -23.68 -5.15 -7.33
CA ARG A 199 -23.80 -4.85 -8.77
C ARG A 199 -24.57 -3.56 -9.02
N ILE A 200 -25.59 -3.29 -8.22
CA ILE A 200 -26.32 -2.00 -8.27
C ILE A 200 -25.37 -0.83 -8.01
N PHE A 201 -24.45 -0.97 -7.06
CA PHE A 201 -23.50 0.09 -6.75
C PHE A 201 -22.52 0.32 -7.91
N GLN A 202 -22.01 -0.76 -8.53
CA GLN A 202 -21.18 -0.66 -9.72
C GLN A 202 -21.92 -0.02 -10.90
N LEU A 203 -23.21 -0.35 -11.09
CA LEU A 203 -24.05 0.28 -12.10
C LEU A 203 -24.18 1.78 -11.84
N LEU A 204 -24.48 2.15 -10.60
CA LEU A 204 -24.55 3.55 -10.20
C LEU A 204 -23.24 4.29 -10.45
N GLU A 205 -22.11 3.70 -10.06
CA GLU A 205 -20.78 4.24 -10.27
C GLU A 205 -20.46 4.43 -11.77
N ASN A 206 -20.78 3.44 -12.60
CA ASN A 206 -20.59 3.50 -14.04
C ASN A 206 -21.45 4.60 -14.69
N VAL A 207 -22.71 4.71 -14.29
CA VAL A 207 -23.62 5.76 -14.78
C VAL A 207 -23.12 7.14 -14.36
N ILE A 208 -22.75 7.34 -13.10
CA ILE A 208 -22.16 8.61 -12.63
C ILE A 208 -20.86 8.92 -13.38
N GLY A 209 -20.03 7.90 -13.62
CA GLY A 209 -18.79 8.01 -14.38
C GLY A 209 -19.01 8.50 -15.81
N GLN A 210 -20.08 8.08 -16.49
CA GLN A 210 -20.42 8.53 -17.84
C GLN A 210 -20.79 10.02 -17.91
N PHE A 211 -21.36 10.57 -16.83
CA PHE A 211 -21.70 11.99 -16.75
C PHE A 211 -20.58 12.84 -16.13
N SER A 212 -19.52 12.22 -15.63
CA SER A 212 -18.37 12.93 -15.10
C SER A 212 -17.49 13.38 -16.27
N ASN A 213 -17.42 14.69 -16.51
CA ASN A 213 -16.52 15.28 -17.51
C ASN A 213 -15.05 15.31 -17.04
N ARG A 214 -14.66 14.35 -16.17
CA ARG A 214 -13.31 14.24 -15.61
C ARG A 214 -12.45 13.43 -16.57
N GLN A 215 -11.37 14.05 -17.02
CA GLN A 215 -10.30 13.39 -17.74
C GLN A 215 -9.82 12.16 -16.95
N LYS A 216 -9.64 11.00 -17.59
CA LYS A 216 -9.25 9.80 -16.85
C LYS A 216 -7.84 10.00 -16.28
N PRO A 217 -7.61 9.71 -14.99
CA PRO A 217 -6.26 9.75 -14.45
C PRO A 217 -5.33 8.85 -15.28
N GLY A 218 -4.17 9.36 -15.67
CA GLY A 218 -3.14 8.59 -16.36
C GLY A 218 -3.10 8.71 -17.89
N GLU A 219 -4.02 9.44 -18.55
CA GLU A 219 -4.01 9.59 -20.04
C GLU A 219 -2.69 10.14 -20.61
N THR A 220 -1.95 10.94 -19.84
CA THR A 220 -0.66 11.53 -20.24
C THR A 220 0.53 11.01 -19.42
N ALA A 221 0.33 10.02 -18.55
CA ALA A 221 1.37 9.53 -17.66
C ALA A 221 2.25 8.48 -18.34
N GLU A 222 3.57 8.62 -18.19
CA GLU A 222 4.56 7.69 -18.75
C GLU A 222 4.73 6.43 -17.88
N SER A 223 4.26 6.46 -16.63
CA SER A 223 4.32 5.33 -15.71
C SER A 223 3.13 5.26 -14.77
N LEU A 224 2.86 4.06 -14.25
CA LEU A 224 1.81 3.83 -13.24
C LEU A 224 1.97 4.74 -12.01
N MET A 225 3.20 4.88 -11.49
CA MET A 225 3.43 5.71 -10.30
C MET A 225 3.19 7.20 -10.58
N GLN A 226 3.50 7.68 -11.79
CA GLN A 226 3.17 9.03 -12.21
C GLN A 226 1.66 9.23 -12.33
N ALA A 227 0.93 8.26 -12.90
CA ALA A 227 -0.53 8.30 -12.99
C ALA A 227 -1.20 8.32 -11.62
N MET A 228 -0.55 7.75 -10.61
CA MET A 228 -1.08 7.65 -9.25
C MET A 228 -0.76 8.86 -8.38
N ALA A 229 0.28 9.64 -8.67
CA ALA A 229 0.67 10.78 -7.85
C ALA A 229 -0.16 12.05 -8.17
N ALA A 230 -1.33 12.20 -7.55
CA ALA A 230 -2.17 13.40 -7.69
C ALA A 230 -1.51 14.63 -7.03
N ARG A 231 -0.94 14.42 -5.85
CA ARG A 231 -0.24 15.43 -5.06
C ARG A 231 1.23 15.06 -4.92
N GLN A 232 2.05 15.56 -5.83
CA GLN A 232 3.48 15.23 -5.87
C GLN A 232 4.28 15.74 -4.66
N GLU A 233 3.74 16.72 -3.91
CA GLU A 233 4.42 17.33 -2.77
C GLU A 233 3.63 17.17 -1.47
N ILE A 234 4.12 16.32 -0.58
CA ILE A 234 3.54 16.06 0.75
C ILE A 234 4.63 16.34 1.81
N PRO A 235 4.67 17.56 2.40
CA PRO A 235 5.58 17.89 3.48
C PRO A 235 5.45 16.94 4.68
N LEU A 236 6.55 16.72 5.41
CA LEU A 236 6.58 15.75 6.52
C LEU A 236 5.58 16.08 7.64
N TYR A 237 5.30 17.37 7.82
CA TYR A 237 4.39 17.88 8.84
C TYR A 237 2.98 18.17 8.29
N ASP A 238 2.68 17.70 7.08
CA ASP A 238 1.34 17.80 6.51
C ASP A 238 0.37 16.86 7.26
N PRO A 239 -0.87 17.28 7.58
CA PRO A 239 -1.87 16.43 8.21
C PRO A 239 -2.13 15.11 7.48
N ALA A 240 -1.96 15.08 6.15
CA ALA A 240 -2.09 13.86 5.34
C ALA A 240 -1.04 12.79 5.72
N VAL A 241 0.13 13.17 6.24
CA VAL A 241 1.16 12.23 6.72
C VAL A 241 0.66 11.50 7.96
N ALA A 242 0.09 12.22 8.92
CA ALA A 242 -0.50 11.61 10.11
C ALA A 242 -1.65 10.67 9.72
N GLN A 243 -2.51 11.11 8.78
CA GLN A 243 -3.60 10.28 8.29
C GLN A 243 -3.13 9.00 7.58
N ALA A 244 -2.10 9.07 6.73
CA ALA A 244 -1.52 7.90 6.09
C ALA A 244 -0.94 6.92 7.12
N ARG A 245 -0.21 7.43 8.13
CA ARG A 245 0.32 6.63 9.22
C ARG A 245 -0.79 5.93 10.01
N ASP A 246 -1.82 6.68 10.40
CA ASP A 246 -2.89 6.17 11.26
C ASP A 246 -3.78 5.16 10.51
N ASN A 247 -4.07 5.41 9.21
CA ASN A 247 -4.74 4.46 8.33
C ASN A 247 -3.94 3.15 8.20
N PHE A 248 -2.62 3.26 7.95
CA PHE A 248 -1.75 2.10 7.83
C PHE A 248 -1.71 1.29 9.12
N ALA A 249 -1.55 1.95 10.27
CA ALA A 249 -1.53 1.29 11.58
C ALA A 249 -2.86 0.54 11.83
N ALA A 250 -4.00 1.19 11.61
CA ALA A 250 -5.30 0.58 11.81
C ALA A 250 -5.55 -0.59 10.85
N ASN A 251 -5.19 -0.45 9.57
CA ASN A 251 -5.33 -1.53 8.59
C ASN A 251 -4.42 -2.72 8.90
N LEU A 252 -3.15 -2.48 9.24
CA LEU A 252 -2.21 -3.54 9.59
C LEU A 252 -2.66 -4.30 10.84
N GLN A 253 -3.15 -3.59 11.87
CA GLN A 253 -3.73 -4.20 13.06
C GLN A 253 -4.97 -5.05 12.73
N GLU A 254 -5.88 -4.56 11.89
CA GLU A 254 -7.09 -5.30 11.49
C GLU A 254 -6.74 -6.55 10.67
N ILE A 255 -5.77 -6.46 9.76
CA ILE A 255 -5.27 -7.61 9.00
C ILE A 255 -4.75 -8.69 9.94
N VAL A 256 -3.87 -8.32 10.88
CA VAL A 256 -3.29 -9.23 11.86
C VAL A 256 -4.36 -9.87 12.73
N ARG A 257 -5.28 -9.07 13.29
CA ARG A 257 -6.33 -9.57 14.19
C ARG A 257 -7.29 -10.51 13.48
N THR A 258 -7.64 -10.21 12.24
CA THR A 258 -8.53 -11.05 11.42
C THR A 258 -7.88 -12.40 11.13
N ALA A 259 -6.58 -12.43 10.79
CA ALA A 259 -5.85 -13.68 10.59
C ALA A 259 -5.71 -14.49 11.89
N LYS A 260 -5.38 -13.83 13.01
CA LYS A 260 -5.27 -14.48 14.33
C LYS A 260 -6.61 -15.05 14.81
N ALA A 261 -7.72 -14.39 14.52
CA ALA A 261 -9.06 -14.86 14.91
C ALA A 261 -9.42 -16.23 14.31
N VAL A 262 -8.79 -16.59 13.18
CA VAL A 262 -8.93 -17.90 12.54
C VAL A 262 -7.67 -18.77 12.68
N ASN A 263 -6.81 -18.45 13.66
CA ASN A 263 -5.58 -19.18 14.01
C ASN A 263 -4.54 -19.26 12.88
N VAL A 264 -4.47 -18.26 12.01
CA VAL A 264 -3.44 -18.18 10.96
C VAL A 264 -2.26 -17.34 11.48
N PRO A 265 -1.05 -17.91 11.60
CA PRO A 265 0.15 -17.18 12.01
C PRO A 265 0.50 -16.06 11.03
N VAL A 266 1.02 -14.95 11.54
CA VAL A 266 1.45 -13.80 10.73
C VAL A 266 2.89 -13.43 11.08
N VAL A 267 3.70 -13.24 10.05
CA VAL A 267 5.06 -12.71 10.15
C VAL A 267 5.09 -11.33 9.50
N LEU A 268 5.51 -10.31 10.24
CA LEU A 268 5.70 -8.97 9.71
C LEU A 268 7.16 -8.75 9.31
N SER A 269 7.37 -7.92 8.29
CA SER A 269 8.70 -7.47 7.90
C SER A 269 8.76 -5.95 7.87
N THR A 270 9.83 -5.38 8.41
CA THR A 270 10.15 -3.96 8.17
C THR A 270 10.52 -3.73 6.70
N LEU A 271 10.33 -2.49 6.25
CA LEU A 271 10.63 -2.02 4.91
C LEU A 271 12.08 -1.56 4.77
N VAL A 272 12.62 -1.76 3.57
CA VAL A 272 13.95 -1.29 3.17
C VAL A 272 13.85 -0.39 1.94
N SER A 273 14.76 0.57 1.84
CA SER A 273 14.88 1.46 0.68
C SER A 273 16.33 1.82 0.47
N ASN A 274 16.75 2.04 -0.77
CA ASN A 274 18.06 2.60 -1.05
C ASN A 274 18.14 4.03 -0.48
N LEU A 275 19.05 4.23 0.48
CA LEU A 275 19.28 5.50 1.15
C LEU A 275 20.42 6.29 0.50
N ARG A 276 21.52 5.61 0.15
CA ARG A 276 22.76 6.22 -0.34
C ARG A 276 22.66 6.61 -1.80
N ASP A 277 22.24 5.68 -2.67
CA ASP A 277 22.33 5.88 -4.12
C ASP A 277 21.02 6.41 -4.73
N HIS A 278 20.13 6.94 -3.89
CA HIS A 278 18.83 7.46 -4.29
C HIS A 278 18.62 8.85 -3.69
N SER A 279 19.03 9.88 -4.43
CA SER A 279 18.80 11.29 -4.07
C SER A 279 17.30 11.58 -3.95
N PRO A 280 16.87 12.48 -3.04
CA PRO A 280 15.48 12.92 -2.99
C PRO A 280 14.96 13.42 -4.34
N PHE A 281 13.70 13.13 -4.65
CA PHE A 281 13.05 13.56 -5.89
C PHE A 281 12.68 15.04 -5.84
N ILE A 282 11.99 15.45 -4.77
CA ILE A 282 11.56 16.83 -4.59
C ILE A 282 12.04 17.32 -3.22
N SER A 283 12.77 18.44 -3.24
CA SER A 283 13.36 19.04 -2.06
C SER A 283 13.12 20.55 -2.07
N LYS A 284 12.47 21.07 -1.03
CA LYS A 284 12.23 22.51 -0.85
C LYS A 284 12.52 22.93 0.59
N PHE A 285 12.82 24.21 0.78
CA PHE A 285 12.81 24.85 2.09
C PHE A 285 11.38 25.19 2.52
N ALA A 286 11.15 25.49 3.81
CA ALA A 286 9.80 25.67 4.32
C ALA A 286 9.09 26.87 3.69
N GLU A 287 7.77 26.76 3.51
CA GLU A 287 6.95 27.83 2.91
C GLU A 287 6.96 29.14 3.72
N LYS A 288 7.22 29.05 5.03
CA LYS A 288 7.37 30.21 5.92
C LYS A 288 8.55 31.13 5.56
N GLN A 289 9.51 30.64 4.78
CA GLN A 289 10.62 31.45 4.32
C GLN A 289 10.18 32.28 3.11
N ASP A 290 10.53 33.55 3.10
CA ASP A 290 10.29 34.43 1.95
C ASP A 290 11.08 33.96 0.71
N GLU A 291 10.66 34.41 -0.47
CA GLU A 291 11.26 34.00 -1.74
C GLU A 291 12.75 34.36 -1.85
N THR A 292 13.16 35.53 -1.33
CA THR A 292 14.56 35.97 -1.37
C THR A 292 15.44 35.04 -0.54
N THR A 293 14.96 34.68 0.66
CA THR A 293 15.61 33.73 1.55
C THR A 293 15.69 32.35 0.90
N ARG A 294 14.61 31.85 0.29
CA ARG A 294 14.62 30.54 -0.39
C ARG A 294 15.60 30.51 -1.56
N ASN A 295 15.63 31.56 -2.39
CA ASN A 295 16.55 31.66 -3.52
C ASN A 295 18.01 31.67 -3.05
N ARG A 296 18.31 32.42 -1.98
CA ARG A 296 19.64 32.41 -1.34
C ARG A 296 20.02 31.01 -0.83
N LEU A 297 19.14 30.34 -0.10
CA LEU A 297 19.42 29.01 0.43
C LEU A 297 19.59 27.96 -0.68
N ASN A 298 18.82 28.06 -1.77
CA ASN A 298 18.98 27.18 -2.94
C ASN A 298 20.33 27.39 -3.63
N ALA A 299 20.79 28.64 -3.78
CA ALA A 299 22.11 28.93 -4.34
C ALA A 299 23.23 28.36 -3.46
N GLN A 300 23.14 28.55 -2.14
CA GLN A 300 24.10 27.98 -1.19
C GLN A 300 24.08 26.44 -1.20
N LEU A 301 22.92 25.81 -1.39
CA LEU A 301 22.81 24.36 -1.48
C LEU A 301 23.45 23.81 -2.76
N LEU A 302 23.32 24.52 -3.88
CA LEU A 302 23.99 24.20 -5.13
C LEU A 302 25.52 24.32 -5.00
N GLU A 303 26.00 25.38 -4.34
CA GLU A 303 27.42 25.56 -4.03
C GLU A 303 27.94 24.42 -3.14
N ALA A 304 27.21 24.07 -2.07
CA ALA A 304 27.58 22.98 -1.19
C ALA A 304 27.68 21.64 -1.94
N HIS A 305 26.77 21.37 -2.88
CA HIS A 305 26.83 20.18 -3.74
C HIS A 305 28.11 20.17 -4.59
N GLY A 306 28.48 21.31 -5.19
CA GLY A 306 29.75 21.45 -5.93
C GLY A 306 30.97 21.20 -5.04
N LEU A 307 30.97 21.69 -3.80
CA LEU A 307 32.04 21.44 -2.83
C LEU A 307 32.16 19.96 -2.44
N VAL A 308 31.03 19.24 -2.28
CA VAL A 308 31.01 17.79 -2.03
C VAL A 308 31.58 17.00 -3.23
N ALA A 309 31.25 17.42 -4.45
CA ALA A 309 31.78 16.83 -5.67
C ALA A 309 33.29 17.06 -5.81
N ALA A 310 33.77 18.25 -5.45
CA ALA A 310 35.18 18.62 -5.46
C ALA A 310 36.00 18.07 -4.26
N GLY A 311 35.38 17.30 -3.35
CA GLY A 311 36.06 16.75 -2.17
C GLY A 311 36.37 17.76 -1.07
N GLN A 312 35.86 18.99 -1.15
CA GLN A 312 36.05 20.04 -0.14
C GLN A 312 35.05 19.88 1.02
N LEU A 313 35.13 18.74 1.71
CA LEU A 313 34.11 18.26 2.65
C LEU A 313 33.88 19.22 3.84
N GLU A 314 34.95 19.78 4.42
CA GLU A 314 34.83 20.70 5.57
C GLU A 314 34.10 21.98 5.19
N LYS A 315 34.44 22.58 4.04
CA LYS A 315 33.75 23.78 3.55
C LYS A 315 32.29 23.50 3.23
N ALA A 316 32.01 22.36 2.58
CA ALA A 316 30.65 21.93 2.33
C ALA A 316 29.86 21.76 3.64
N ALA A 317 30.45 21.11 4.64
CA ALA A 317 29.83 20.90 5.95
C ALA A 317 29.52 22.22 6.66
N SER A 318 30.45 23.17 6.67
CA SER A 318 30.22 24.52 7.22
C SER A 318 29.06 25.23 6.52
N LEU A 319 29.00 25.18 5.19
CA LEU A 319 27.93 25.80 4.42
C LEU A 319 26.56 25.14 4.68
N LEU A 320 26.50 23.80 4.70
CA LEU A 320 25.27 23.07 5.03
C LEU A 320 24.81 23.35 6.47
N ASN A 321 25.73 23.55 7.42
CA ASN A 321 25.39 23.96 8.79
C ASN A 321 24.80 25.38 8.84
N ALA A 322 25.34 26.32 8.07
CA ALA A 322 24.78 27.66 7.94
C ALA A 322 23.38 27.66 7.31
N ILE A 323 23.16 26.84 6.27
CA ILE A 323 21.83 26.64 5.67
C ILE A 323 20.86 26.07 6.72
N ALA A 324 21.25 25.00 7.41
CA ALA A 324 20.40 24.31 8.38
C ALA A 324 20.01 25.18 9.60
N ALA A 325 20.83 26.17 9.95
CA ALA A 325 20.53 27.13 11.01
C ALA A 325 19.37 28.07 10.63
N VAL A 326 19.15 28.30 9.33
CA VAL A 326 18.01 29.08 8.82
C VAL A 326 16.82 28.16 8.57
N ASP A 327 17.04 27.05 7.88
CA ASP A 327 16.00 26.09 7.53
C ASP A 327 16.58 24.68 7.31
N SER A 328 15.99 23.68 7.97
CA SER A 328 16.44 22.30 7.97
C SER A 328 15.48 21.31 7.31
N VAL A 329 14.43 21.75 6.61
CA VAL A 329 13.43 20.84 6.02
C VAL A 329 13.77 20.37 4.61
N SER A 330 14.81 20.93 3.99
CA SER A 330 15.29 20.49 2.67
C SER A 330 15.83 19.06 2.72
N ALA A 331 15.24 18.14 1.94
CA ALA A 331 15.71 16.76 1.83
C ALA A 331 17.13 16.67 1.27
N LYS A 332 17.44 17.48 0.25
CA LYS A 332 18.75 17.52 -0.41
C LYS A 332 19.86 18.02 0.52
N LEU A 333 19.56 18.94 1.44
CA LEU A 333 20.49 19.35 2.51
C LEU A 333 20.96 18.15 3.33
N HIS A 334 20.05 17.29 3.77
CA HIS A 334 20.41 16.11 4.56
C HIS A 334 21.06 15.01 3.72
N PHE A 335 20.68 14.89 2.44
CA PHE A 335 21.34 13.96 1.52
C PHE A 335 22.83 14.29 1.37
N LEU A 336 23.17 15.57 1.15
CA LEU A 336 24.56 16.03 1.06
C LEU A 336 25.32 15.84 2.38
N ARG A 337 24.66 16.04 3.53
CA ARG A 337 25.25 15.72 4.84
C ARG A 337 25.58 14.23 4.97
N GLY A 338 24.71 13.37 4.43
CA GLY A 338 24.95 11.93 4.35
C GLY A 338 26.18 11.59 3.51
N GLU A 339 26.31 12.21 2.32
CA GLU A 339 27.48 12.02 1.46
C GLU A 339 28.78 12.49 2.13
N ILE A 340 28.76 13.65 2.79
CA ILE A 340 29.93 14.15 3.55
C ILE A 340 30.29 13.16 4.65
N ALA A 341 29.32 12.76 5.48
CA ALA A 341 29.57 11.84 6.59
C ALA A 341 30.13 10.50 6.11
N LEU A 342 29.58 9.96 5.01
CA LEU A 342 30.07 8.72 4.41
C LEU A 342 31.49 8.86 3.88
N LYS A 343 31.80 9.93 3.15
CA LYS A 343 33.16 10.20 2.65
C LYS A 343 34.16 10.44 3.78
N SER A 344 33.70 10.91 4.95
CA SER A 344 34.51 11.06 6.17
C SER A 344 34.57 9.79 7.03
N GLY A 345 34.04 8.64 6.58
CA GLY A 345 34.05 7.39 7.33
C GLY A 345 33.08 7.32 8.53
N LYS A 346 32.15 8.27 8.65
CA LYS A 346 31.17 8.38 9.75
C LYS A 346 29.85 7.73 9.33
N THR A 347 29.82 6.40 9.29
CA THR A 347 28.69 5.60 8.76
C THR A 347 27.36 5.84 9.50
N ASP A 348 27.35 5.88 10.83
CA ASP A 348 26.11 6.13 11.59
C ASP A 348 25.53 7.53 11.35
N ALA A 349 26.40 8.54 11.24
CA ALA A 349 25.99 9.90 10.90
C ALA A 349 25.45 9.96 9.46
N ALA A 350 26.06 9.22 8.53
CA ALA A 350 25.59 9.10 7.16
C ALA A 350 24.20 8.45 7.10
N PHE A 351 24.00 7.34 7.82
CA PHE A 351 22.70 6.67 7.92
C PHE A 351 21.62 7.63 8.46
N GLY A 352 21.90 8.35 9.54
CA GLY A 352 20.97 9.31 10.12
C GLY A 352 20.58 10.42 9.13
N ALA A 353 21.57 10.97 8.43
CA ALA A 353 21.36 12.02 7.45
C ALA A 353 20.60 11.53 6.20
N PHE A 354 20.95 10.37 5.64
CA PHE A 354 20.21 9.81 4.50
C PHE A 354 18.78 9.38 4.87
N SER A 355 18.58 8.83 6.07
CA SER A 355 17.24 8.50 6.57
C SER A 355 16.39 9.77 6.70
N ARG A 356 16.97 10.86 7.23
CA ARG A 356 16.31 12.16 7.32
C ARG A 356 16.00 12.74 5.94
N ALA A 357 16.91 12.59 4.98
CA ALA A 357 16.69 13.01 3.60
C ALA A 357 15.50 12.28 2.96
N ARG A 358 15.41 10.95 3.12
CA ARG A 358 14.26 10.17 2.65
C ARG A 358 12.95 10.64 3.30
N ASP A 359 12.94 10.88 4.61
CA ASP A 359 11.72 11.25 5.34
C ASP A 359 11.22 12.66 4.95
N LEU A 360 12.15 13.55 4.59
CA LEU A 360 11.87 14.92 4.12
C LEU A 360 11.60 15.03 2.62
N ASP A 361 11.81 13.96 1.84
CA ASP A 361 11.49 13.94 0.42
C ASP A 361 10.00 14.25 0.23
N LEU A 362 9.69 15.30 -0.54
CA LEU A 362 8.31 15.75 -0.71
C LEU A 362 7.53 14.80 -1.60
N LEU A 363 8.20 14.07 -2.50
CA LEU A 363 7.61 12.98 -3.27
C LEU A 363 7.85 11.67 -2.53
N ARG A 364 6.85 11.25 -1.76
CA ARG A 364 6.91 10.12 -0.81
C ARG A 364 6.80 8.73 -1.47
N PHE A 365 7.59 8.47 -2.50
CA PHE A 365 7.69 7.12 -3.12
C PHE A 365 8.44 6.11 -2.25
N ARG A 366 9.29 6.60 -1.33
CA ARG A 366 9.92 5.77 -0.30
C ARG A 366 9.15 5.93 1.01
N ALA A 367 8.83 4.81 1.65
CA ALA A 367 8.23 4.79 2.98
C ALA A 367 9.12 5.55 3.97
N PRO A 368 8.61 6.59 4.67
CA PRO A 368 9.35 7.24 5.74
C PRO A 368 9.60 6.30 6.92
N SER A 369 10.55 6.66 7.80
CA SER A 369 10.98 5.84 8.95
C SER A 369 9.81 5.37 9.81
N PHE A 370 8.83 6.26 10.02
CA PHE A 370 7.72 6.00 10.94
C PHE A 370 6.86 4.79 10.53
N PHE A 371 6.85 4.36 9.26
CA PHE A 371 6.14 3.15 8.88
C PHE A 371 6.80 1.89 9.46
N ASN A 372 8.14 1.87 9.56
CA ASN A 372 8.82 0.79 10.26
C ASN A 372 8.56 0.84 11.77
N ASP A 373 8.41 2.03 12.35
CA ASP A 373 8.02 2.17 13.75
C ASP A 373 6.60 1.62 14.00
N VAL A 374 5.66 1.88 13.08
CA VAL A 374 4.31 1.27 13.12
C VAL A 374 4.39 -0.25 13.01
N ILE A 375 5.16 -0.78 12.05
CA ILE A 375 5.31 -2.25 11.88
C ILE A 375 5.86 -2.89 13.15
N ARG A 376 6.90 -2.32 13.76
CA ARG A 376 7.47 -2.80 15.02
C ARG A 376 6.46 -2.74 16.16
N THR A 377 5.76 -1.62 16.30
CA THR A 377 4.74 -1.42 17.33
C THR A 377 3.61 -2.44 17.22
N VAL A 378 3.12 -2.70 16.00
CA VAL A 378 2.09 -3.72 15.77
C VAL A 378 2.62 -5.12 16.04
N ALA A 379 3.84 -5.45 15.61
CA ALA A 379 4.45 -6.74 15.88
C ALA A 379 4.60 -6.99 17.40
N GLU A 380 5.05 -5.99 18.15
CA GLU A 380 5.19 -6.08 19.61
C GLU A 380 3.84 -6.20 20.30
N THR A 381 2.88 -5.31 19.98
CA THR A 381 1.54 -5.27 20.58
C THR A 381 0.79 -6.58 20.35
N GLU A 382 0.89 -7.13 19.14
CA GLU A 382 0.19 -8.35 18.74
C GLU A 382 1.02 -9.62 18.96
N GLN A 383 2.22 -9.51 19.54
CA GLN A 383 3.16 -10.60 19.84
C GLN A 383 3.49 -11.47 18.62
N LEU A 384 3.82 -10.81 17.50
CA LEU A 384 4.13 -11.46 16.24
C LEU A 384 5.64 -11.64 16.04
N PRO A 385 6.06 -12.69 15.31
CA PRO A 385 7.39 -12.72 14.72
C PRO A 385 7.62 -11.52 13.80
N LEU A 386 8.75 -10.83 14.01
CA LEU A 386 9.21 -9.72 13.18
C LEU A 386 10.51 -10.10 12.47
N VAL A 387 10.52 -9.96 11.14
CA VAL A 387 11.75 -9.96 10.34
C VAL A 387 12.19 -8.50 10.17
N ASP A 388 13.11 -8.03 11.02
CA ASP A 388 13.65 -6.66 10.92
C ASP A 388 14.68 -6.57 9.77
N LEU A 389 14.18 -6.63 8.53
CA LEU A 389 15.00 -6.46 7.33
C LEU A 389 15.74 -5.12 7.32
N ALA A 390 15.20 -4.06 7.91
CA ALA A 390 15.89 -2.78 8.00
C ALA A 390 17.18 -2.90 8.81
N ALA A 391 17.15 -3.61 9.94
CA ALA A 391 18.33 -3.92 10.73
C ALA A 391 19.32 -4.85 9.98
N VAL A 392 18.81 -5.89 9.31
CA VAL A 392 19.64 -6.81 8.53
C VAL A 392 20.38 -6.09 7.40
N PHE A 393 19.68 -5.25 6.63
CA PHE A 393 20.29 -4.47 5.56
C PHE A 393 21.30 -3.46 6.09
N ARG A 394 21.01 -2.81 7.23
CA ARG A 394 21.96 -1.91 7.87
C ARG A 394 23.24 -2.62 8.32
N ALA A 395 23.12 -3.83 8.87
CA ALA A 395 24.29 -4.62 9.25
C ALA A 395 25.13 -5.06 8.04
N ALA A 396 24.49 -5.37 6.91
CA ALA A 396 25.17 -5.79 5.69
C ALA A 396 25.74 -4.64 4.85
N SER A 397 25.23 -3.42 5.03
CA SER A 397 25.67 -2.19 4.38
C SER A 397 25.77 -1.06 5.42
N PRO A 398 26.77 -1.10 6.31
CA PRO A 398 26.91 -0.19 7.45
C PRO A 398 27.07 1.28 7.07
#